data_AF-A0A7Y0JU51-F1
#
_entry.id   AF-A0A7Y0JU51-F1
#
_cell.length_a   1.000
_cell.length_b   1.000
_cell.length_c   1.000
_cell.angle_alpha   90.00
_cell.angle_beta   90.00
_cell.angle_gamma   90.00
#
_symmetry.space_group_name_H-M   'P 1'
#
loop_
_entity.id
_entity.type
_entity.pdbx_description
1 polymer ?
#
loop_
_entity_poly.entity_id
_entity_poly.type
_entity_poly.pdbx_seq_one_letter_code
_entity_poly.pdbx_strand_id
1 'polypeptide(L)'
;MVLRQPDLHPAPVTLSTVGVSLGHRELHEADHWILSLDPAPVLACTHLAREPFAHVAISLTGSGTYETAPALSSGASAALSGQSGRAVIYPGWDKLVGTITVGDVVSRSAIDRVEVLGGEPFADSDILDTQDFVRPQFRNGELVLTIVPAVGGVLRPFEVPNPTPCCAIH
;
A
#
# COMPACT_ATOMS: atom_id res chain seq x y z
N MET A 1 45.26 11.28 30.30
CA MET A 1 44.63 11.99 29.16
C MET A 1 43.91 10.95 28.32
N VAL A 2 42.62 10.73 28.58
CA VAL A 2 41.81 9.74 27.85
C VAL A 2 41.32 10.40 26.57
N LEU A 3 41.73 9.88 25.41
CA LEU A 3 41.21 10.28 24.12
C LEU A 3 39.75 9.80 24.02
N ARG A 4 38.80 10.73 24.05
CA ARG A 4 37.40 10.43 23.69
C ARG A 4 37.38 10.04 22.22
N GLN A 5 36.92 8.82 21.92
CA GLN A 5 36.53 8.46 20.55
C GLN A 5 35.35 9.37 20.15
N PRO A 6 35.35 9.96 18.95
CA PRO A 6 34.19 10.67 18.43
C PRO A 6 33.09 9.65 18.13
N ASP A 7 31.90 9.89 18.67
CA ASP A 7 30.69 9.12 18.38
C ASP A 7 30.41 9.18 16.87
N LEU A 8 30.69 8.08 16.16
CA LEU A 8 30.34 7.90 14.76
C LEU A 8 28.82 7.76 14.69
N HIS A 9 28.13 8.87 14.52
CA HIS A 9 26.70 8.87 14.24
C HIS A 9 26.50 8.11 12.91
N PRO A 10 25.54 7.17 12.84
CA PRO A 10 25.20 6.57 11.55
C PRO A 10 24.82 7.69 10.59
N ALA A 11 25.36 7.65 9.37
CA ALA A 11 24.99 8.60 8.33
C ALA A 11 23.47 8.59 8.15
N PRO A 12 22.82 9.75 7.90
CA PRO A 12 21.38 9.80 7.71
C PRO A 12 20.99 8.87 6.55
N VAL A 13 20.04 7.98 6.80
CA VAL A 13 19.47 7.12 5.77
C VAL A 13 18.64 8.00 4.83
N THR A 14 19.10 8.18 3.59
CA THR A 14 18.35 8.91 2.58
C THR A 14 17.21 8.04 2.08
N LEU A 15 15.97 8.49 2.31
CA LEU A 15 14.79 7.88 1.71
C LEU A 15 14.57 8.46 0.31
N SER A 16 14.22 7.60 -0.63
CA SER A 16 13.87 7.99 -2.00
C SER A 16 12.68 7.18 -2.50
N THR A 17 11.92 7.76 -3.42
CA THR A 17 10.85 7.05 -4.11
C THR A 17 11.36 6.50 -5.43
N VAL A 18 11.16 5.20 -5.63
CA VAL A 18 11.58 4.47 -6.83
C VAL A 18 10.41 3.66 -7.40
N GLY A 19 10.39 3.52 -8.72
CA GLY A 19 9.53 2.56 -9.41
C GLY A 19 10.33 1.31 -9.74
N VAL A 20 9.74 0.14 -9.51
CA VAL A 20 10.33 -1.17 -9.80
C VAL A 20 9.30 -2.06 -10.48
N SER A 21 9.74 -2.89 -11.42
CA SER A 21 8.93 -3.96 -11.97
C SER A 21 9.74 -5.25 -12.09
N LEU A 22 9.24 -6.30 -11.43
CA LEU A 22 9.84 -7.63 -11.41
C LEU A 22 9.06 -8.64 -12.28
N GLY A 23 8.00 -8.20 -12.94
CA GLY A 23 7.19 -9.04 -13.83
C GLY A 23 6.17 -9.94 -13.12
N HIS A 24 5.86 -9.66 -11.83
CA HIS A 24 4.81 -10.35 -11.07
C HIS A 24 3.50 -10.40 -11.85
N ARG A 25 2.91 -11.59 -11.96
CA ARG A 25 1.70 -11.81 -12.75
C ARG A 25 0.45 -11.53 -11.93
N GLU A 26 0.58 -11.68 -10.61
CA GLU A 26 -0.53 -11.50 -9.68
C GLU A 26 -0.19 -10.48 -8.60
N LEU A 27 -1.23 -9.83 -8.05
CA LEU A 27 -1.08 -8.84 -6.99
C LEU A 27 -0.48 -9.45 -5.72
N HIS A 28 -0.88 -10.68 -5.37
CA HIS A 28 -0.42 -11.34 -4.16
C HIS A 28 1.10 -11.61 -4.19
N GLU A 29 1.67 -11.90 -5.37
CA GLU A 29 3.13 -12.09 -5.54
C GLU A 29 3.88 -10.79 -5.24
N ALA A 30 3.38 -9.67 -5.77
CA ALA A 30 3.95 -8.34 -5.52
C ALA A 30 3.81 -7.93 -4.05
N ASP A 31 2.65 -8.18 -3.43
CA ASP A 31 2.39 -7.87 -2.03
C ASP A 31 3.32 -8.66 -1.11
N HIS A 32 3.47 -9.96 -1.36
CA HIS A 32 4.39 -10.81 -0.60
C HIS A 32 5.84 -10.33 -0.73
N TRP A 33 6.27 -9.97 -1.94
CA TRP A 33 7.61 -9.42 -2.15
C TRP A 33 7.81 -8.12 -1.37
N ILE A 34 6.85 -7.19 -1.41
CA ILE A 34 6.88 -5.92 -0.65
C ILE A 34 7.01 -6.17 0.86
N LEU A 35 6.20 -7.09 1.40
CA LEU A 35 6.19 -7.43 2.83
C LEU A 35 7.46 -8.16 3.28
N SER A 36 8.23 -8.75 2.35
CA SER A 36 9.50 -9.43 2.63
C SER A 36 10.72 -8.50 2.71
N LEU A 37 10.56 -7.22 2.35
CA LEU A 37 11.65 -6.25 2.32
C LEU A 37 12.12 -5.88 3.74
N ASP A 38 13.44 -5.92 3.95
CA ASP A 38 14.10 -5.48 5.19
C ASP A 38 15.30 -4.57 4.85
N PRO A 39 15.33 -3.30 5.32
CA PRO A 39 14.28 -2.64 6.09
C PRO A 39 13.00 -2.46 5.28
N ALA A 40 11.85 -2.54 5.96
CA ALA A 40 10.55 -2.30 5.34
C ALA A 40 10.50 -0.88 4.74
N PRO A 41 9.90 -0.70 3.55
CA PRO A 41 9.68 0.63 2.98
C PRO A 41 8.72 1.44 3.86
N VAL A 42 8.79 2.76 3.78
CA VAL A 42 7.85 3.65 4.46
C VAL A 42 6.49 3.66 3.78
N LEU A 43 6.50 3.61 2.44
CA LEU A 43 5.30 3.54 1.59
C LEU A 43 5.58 2.60 0.43
N ALA A 44 4.64 1.72 0.13
CA ALA A 44 4.70 0.82 -1.02
C ALA A 44 3.32 0.70 -1.67
N CYS A 45 3.24 0.89 -2.97
CA CYS A 45 2.00 0.73 -3.73
C CYS A 45 2.20 -0.23 -4.90
N THR A 46 1.19 -1.05 -5.19
CA THR A 46 1.09 -1.85 -6.41
C THR A 46 0.33 -1.12 -7.50
N HIS A 47 0.76 -1.34 -8.74
CA HIS A 47 0.29 -0.68 -9.95
C HIS A 47 0.09 -1.71 -11.05
N LEU A 48 -1.08 -1.72 -11.69
CA LEU A 48 -1.32 -2.61 -12.82
C LEU A 48 -0.70 -2.02 -14.09
N ALA A 49 0.19 -2.77 -14.71
CA ALA A 49 0.85 -2.42 -15.97
C ALA A 49 0.40 -3.38 -17.09
N ARG A 50 0.31 -2.88 -18.32
CA ARG A 50 -0.18 -3.65 -19.49
C ARG A 50 0.92 -4.14 -20.42
N GLU A 51 2.07 -3.47 -20.42
CA GLU A 51 3.18 -3.74 -21.33
C GLU A 51 4.42 -4.14 -20.55
N PRO A 52 5.23 -5.11 -21.02
CA PRO A 52 5.07 -5.83 -22.28
C PRO A 52 3.97 -6.90 -22.23
N PHE A 53 3.48 -7.20 -21.03
CA PHE A 53 2.31 -8.02 -20.77
C PHE A 53 1.63 -7.52 -19.48
N ALA A 54 0.41 -7.99 -19.20
CA ALA A 54 -0.27 -7.67 -17.95
C ALA A 54 0.53 -8.14 -16.73
N HIS A 55 0.97 -7.22 -15.88
CA HIS A 55 1.81 -7.50 -14.72
C HIS A 55 1.66 -6.41 -13.65
N VAL A 56 2.28 -6.61 -12.50
CA VAL A 56 2.28 -5.67 -11.38
C VAL A 56 3.62 -4.96 -11.27
N ALA A 57 3.60 -3.65 -11.44
CA ALA A 57 4.70 -2.75 -11.12
C ALA A 57 4.48 -2.14 -9.72
N ILE A 58 5.54 -1.61 -9.12
CA ILE A 58 5.54 -1.21 -7.71
C ILE A 58 6.22 0.16 -7.58
N SER A 59 5.64 1.05 -6.78
CA SER A 59 6.32 2.25 -6.30
C SER A 59 6.68 2.07 -4.83
N LEU A 60 7.92 2.39 -4.46
CA LEU A 60 8.45 2.22 -3.10
C LEU A 60 9.10 3.50 -2.63
N THR A 61 8.80 3.95 -1.42
CA THR A 61 9.56 4.99 -0.72
C THR A 61 10.35 4.33 0.40
N GLY A 62 11.68 4.31 0.28
CA GLY A 62 12.56 3.59 1.18
C GLY A 62 14.03 3.89 0.93
N SER A 63 14.92 3.12 1.55
CA SER A 63 16.38 3.22 1.38
C SER A 63 16.97 2.20 0.40
N GLY A 64 16.16 1.25 -0.08
CA GLY A 64 16.59 0.19 -0.98
C GLY A 64 16.68 0.63 -2.45
N THR A 65 17.54 -0.03 -3.20
CA THR A 65 17.62 0.07 -4.67
C THR A 65 17.23 -1.26 -5.29
N TYR A 66 16.44 -1.22 -6.36
CA TYR A 66 15.90 -2.41 -7.00
C TYR A 66 16.12 -2.36 -8.51
N GLU A 67 16.59 -3.48 -9.07
CA GLU A 67 16.81 -3.58 -10.51
C GLU A 67 15.49 -3.91 -11.21
N THR A 68 15.26 -3.23 -12.34
CA THR A 68 14.15 -3.52 -13.26
C THR A 68 14.74 -3.95 -14.59
N ALA A 69 14.28 -5.09 -15.11
CA ALA A 69 14.69 -5.54 -16.44
C ALA A 69 14.30 -4.48 -17.49
N PRO A 70 15.13 -4.20 -18.52
CA PRO A 70 14.85 -3.16 -19.51
C PRO A 70 13.47 -3.27 -20.17
N ALA A 71 13.00 -4.50 -20.41
CA ALA A 71 11.69 -4.79 -20.98
C ALA A 71 10.50 -4.35 -20.09
N LEU A 72 10.71 -4.16 -18.79
CA LEU A 72 9.68 -3.77 -17.81
C LEU A 72 9.79 -2.30 -17.36
N SER A 73 10.71 -1.54 -17.96
CA SER A 73 11.04 -0.16 -17.58
C SER A 73 9.86 0.81 -17.70
N SER A 74 8.96 0.58 -18.67
CA SER A 74 7.74 1.38 -18.84
C SER A 74 6.81 1.23 -17.64
N GLY A 75 6.58 -0.01 -17.17
CA GLY A 75 5.78 -0.30 -15.99
C GLY A 75 6.36 0.34 -14.72
N ALA A 76 7.68 0.22 -14.51
CA ALA A 76 8.36 0.85 -13.39
C ALA A 76 8.26 2.39 -13.43
N SER A 77 8.42 2.99 -14.61
CA SER A 77 8.31 4.46 -14.78
C SER A 77 6.89 4.96 -14.51
N ALA A 78 5.88 4.21 -14.97
CA ALA A 78 4.48 4.52 -14.70
C ALA A 78 4.16 4.42 -13.20
N ALA A 79 4.63 3.37 -12.53
CA ALA A 79 4.49 3.22 -11.08
C ALA A 79 5.15 4.37 -10.31
N LEU A 80 6.36 4.77 -10.70
CA LEU A 80 7.07 5.91 -10.11
C LEU A 80 6.29 7.22 -10.22
N SER A 81 5.52 7.43 -11.30
CA SER A 81 4.68 8.62 -11.44
C SER A 81 3.64 8.75 -10.33
N GLY A 82 3.30 7.65 -9.64
CA GLY A 82 2.47 7.66 -8.44
C GLY A 82 1.04 8.15 -8.67
N GLN A 83 0.56 8.21 -9.91
CA GLN A 83 -0.75 8.82 -10.21
C GLN A 83 -1.93 8.02 -9.64
N SER A 84 -1.77 6.69 -9.51
CA SER A 84 -2.79 5.79 -8.99
C SER A 84 -2.15 4.50 -8.48
N GLY A 85 -2.70 3.83 -7.46
CA GLY A 85 -2.22 2.50 -7.04
C GLY A 85 -3.00 1.92 -5.86
N ARG A 86 -2.54 0.78 -5.34
CA ARG A 86 -3.03 0.20 -4.06
C ARG A 86 -1.89 0.11 -3.06
N ALA A 87 -2.04 0.78 -1.94
CA ALA A 87 -1.01 0.76 -0.91
C ALA A 87 -0.99 -0.60 -0.21
N VAL A 88 0.21 -1.11 0.05
CA VAL A 88 0.50 -2.37 0.74
C VAL A 88 1.10 -2.06 2.12
N ILE A 89 2.06 -1.13 2.12
CA ILE A 89 2.72 -0.60 3.31
C ILE A 89 2.53 0.91 3.27
N TYR A 90 2.14 1.48 4.40
CA TYR A 90 1.99 2.92 4.63
C TYR A 90 2.02 3.17 6.13
N PRO A 91 2.42 4.35 6.64
CA PRO A 91 2.54 4.55 8.08
C PRO A 91 1.26 4.15 8.85
N GLY A 92 1.39 3.29 9.84
CA GLY A 92 0.29 2.79 10.67
C GLY A 92 -0.54 1.64 10.08
N TRP A 93 -0.17 1.08 8.93
CA TRP A 93 -0.83 -0.09 8.33
C TRP A 93 -0.94 -1.28 9.29
N ASP A 94 0.10 -1.52 10.08
CA ASP A 94 0.23 -2.60 11.07
C ASP A 94 -0.70 -2.45 12.28
N LYS A 95 -1.31 -1.27 12.46
CA LYS A 95 -2.26 -0.98 13.54
C LYS A 95 -3.72 -1.23 13.14
N LEU A 96 -3.99 -1.47 11.86
CA LEU A 96 -5.34 -1.62 11.31
C LEU A 96 -5.79 -3.08 11.30
N VAL A 97 -5.78 -3.69 12.48
CA VAL A 97 -6.07 -5.12 12.69
C VAL A 97 -7.36 -5.32 13.49
N GLY A 98 -8.11 -6.37 13.16
CA GLY A 98 -9.36 -6.75 13.78
C GLY A 98 -10.49 -5.73 13.60
N THR A 99 -11.24 -5.51 14.68
CA THR A 99 -12.41 -4.62 14.68
C THR A 99 -12.04 -3.28 15.32
N ILE A 100 -12.14 -2.21 14.54
CA ILE A 100 -11.82 -0.83 14.96
C ILE A 100 -12.97 0.12 14.58
N THR A 101 -12.89 1.38 14.98
CA THR A 101 -13.82 2.41 14.51
C THR A 101 -13.34 3.06 13.22
N VAL A 102 -14.23 3.67 12.44
CA VAL A 102 -13.81 4.44 11.26
C VAL A 102 -12.88 5.59 11.63
N GLY A 103 -13.13 6.27 12.76
CA GLY A 103 -12.25 7.32 13.28
C GLY A 103 -10.85 6.82 13.66
N ASP A 104 -10.73 5.56 14.10
CA ASP A 104 -9.42 4.94 14.37
C ASP A 104 -8.59 4.76 13.10
N VAL A 105 -9.21 4.53 11.94
CA VAL A 105 -8.49 4.37 10.67
C VAL A 105 -7.66 5.60 10.35
N VAL A 106 -8.28 6.78 10.35
CA VAL A 106 -7.65 8.05 9.99
C VAL A 106 -6.69 8.51 11.09
N SER A 107 -7.03 8.31 12.36
CA SER A 107 -6.19 8.77 13.48
C SER A 107 -4.94 7.91 13.72
N ARG A 108 -4.94 6.64 13.31
CA ARG A 108 -3.85 5.69 13.58
C ARG A 108 -2.98 5.38 12.37
N SER A 109 -3.36 5.83 11.18
CA SER A 109 -2.65 5.54 9.93
C SER A 109 -2.51 6.77 9.03
N ALA A 110 -1.75 6.63 7.96
CA ALA A 110 -1.60 7.64 6.92
C ALA A 110 -2.79 7.69 5.93
N ILE A 111 -3.90 7.01 6.20
CA ILE A 111 -5.10 7.11 5.36
C ILE A 111 -5.69 8.51 5.52
N ASP A 112 -5.68 9.28 4.45
CA ASP A 112 -6.18 10.66 4.43
C ASP A 112 -7.71 10.72 4.48
N ARG A 113 -8.38 9.75 3.85
CA ARG A 113 -9.84 9.76 3.72
C ARG A 113 -10.45 8.38 3.69
N VAL A 114 -11.62 8.24 4.30
CA VAL A 114 -12.51 7.08 4.18
C VAL A 114 -13.74 7.46 3.38
N GLU A 115 -14.17 6.60 2.45
CA GLU A 115 -15.39 6.78 1.66
C GLU A 115 -16.20 5.49 1.59
N VAL A 116 -17.54 5.58 1.62
CA VAL A 116 -18.42 4.43 1.45
C VAL A 116 -18.76 4.27 -0.03
N LEU A 117 -18.59 3.05 -0.55
CA LEU A 117 -19.09 2.71 -1.88
C LEU A 117 -20.63 2.82 -1.89
N GLY A 118 -21.17 3.63 -2.80
CA GLY A 118 -22.60 3.93 -2.86
C GLY A 118 -23.00 5.21 -2.12
N GLY A 119 -22.10 5.82 -1.34
CA GLY A 119 -22.28 7.17 -0.78
C GLY A 119 -23.15 7.26 0.48
N GLU A 120 -23.54 6.15 1.08
CA GLU A 120 -24.27 6.15 2.35
C GLU A 120 -23.43 6.80 3.47
N PRO A 121 -24.02 7.67 4.32
CA PRO A 121 -23.32 8.25 5.45
C PRO A 121 -22.88 7.21 6.47
N PHE A 122 -21.76 7.47 7.12
CA PHE A 122 -21.25 6.73 8.29
C PHE A 122 -20.80 7.72 9.35
N ALA A 123 -20.71 7.27 10.59
CA ALA A 123 -20.14 8.01 11.71
C ALA A 123 -18.72 7.50 12.03
N ASP A 124 -17.87 8.37 12.59
CA ASP A 124 -16.53 7.97 13.04
C ASP A 124 -16.56 6.84 14.07
N SER A 125 -17.65 6.74 14.84
CA SER A 125 -17.88 5.67 15.82
C SER A 125 -18.33 4.34 15.21
N ASP A 126 -18.67 4.30 13.92
CA ASP A 126 -19.13 3.09 13.27
C ASP A 126 -18.02 2.04 13.22
N ILE A 127 -18.43 0.79 13.34
CA ILE A 127 -17.51 -0.34 13.45
C ILE A 127 -17.05 -0.77 12.06
N LEU A 128 -15.73 -0.86 11.89
CA LEU A 128 -15.04 -1.39 10.73
C LEU A 128 -14.34 -2.70 11.11
N ASP A 129 -14.75 -3.80 10.47
CA ASP A 129 -14.03 -5.07 10.47
C ASP A 129 -12.97 -5.02 9.37
N THR A 130 -11.70 -4.85 9.74
CA THR A 130 -10.61 -4.68 8.79
C THR A 130 -10.25 -5.98 8.06
N GLN A 131 -10.71 -7.13 8.57
CA GLN A 131 -10.29 -8.46 8.10
C GLN A 131 -8.75 -8.62 8.03
N ASP A 132 -8.03 -7.83 8.83
CA ASP A 132 -6.57 -7.72 8.81
C ASP A 132 -5.99 -7.40 7.41
N PHE A 133 -6.80 -6.77 6.55
CA PHE A 133 -6.46 -6.48 5.16
C PHE A 133 -7.01 -5.12 4.73
N VAL A 134 -6.17 -4.09 4.81
CA VAL A 134 -6.54 -2.71 4.46
C VAL A 134 -5.66 -2.22 3.31
N ARG A 135 -6.28 -2.03 2.14
CA ARG A 135 -5.61 -1.66 0.87
C ARG A 135 -6.17 -0.36 0.31
N PRO A 136 -5.85 0.80 0.91
CA PRO A 136 -6.34 2.07 0.41
C PRO A 136 -5.77 2.34 -0.98
N GLN A 137 -6.52 3.11 -1.76
CA GLN A 137 -6.08 3.54 -3.09
C GLN A 137 -5.23 4.78 -2.93
N PHE A 138 -4.05 4.79 -3.54
CA PHE A 138 -3.32 6.03 -3.72
C PHE A 138 -3.94 6.76 -4.93
N ARG A 139 -4.47 7.97 -4.71
CA ARG A 139 -5.15 8.78 -5.73
C ARG A 139 -4.73 10.23 -5.55
N ASN A 140 -4.06 10.81 -6.55
CA ASN A 140 -3.68 12.23 -6.55
C ASN A 140 -2.94 12.71 -5.28
N GLY A 141 -2.11 11.85 -4.68
CA GLY A 141 -1.36 12.19 -3.46
C GLY A 141 -2.05 11.79 -2.15
N GLU A 142 -3.28 11.30 -2.19
CA GLU A 142 -4.04 10.89 -1.02
C GLU A 142 -4.21 9.36 -0.95
N LEU A 143 -4.15 8.79 0.25
CA LEU A 143 -4.56 7.43 0.56
C LEU A 143 -6.05 7.41 0.92
N VAL A 144 -6.86 6.92 -0.01
CA VAL A 144 -8.31 6.84 0.13
C VAL A 144 -8.74 5.39 0.38
N LEU A 145 -9.31 5.12 1.55
CA LEU A 145 -9.91 3.83 1.86
C LEU A 145 -11.39 3.81 1.45
N THR A 146 -11.73 2.98 0.48
CA THR A 146 -13.13 2.68 0.17
C THR A 146 -13.63 1.55 1.08
N ILE A 147 -14.77 1.76 1.72
CA ILE A 147 -15.45 0.79 2.59
C ILE A 147 -16.84 0.44 2.03
N VAL A 148 -17.39 -0.70 2.47
CA VAL A 148 -18.72 -1.19 2.09
C VAL A 148 -19.50 -1.61 3.33
N PRO A 149 -20.84 -1.47 3.35
CA PRO A 149 -21.68 -2.08 4.35
C PRO A 149 -21.60 -3.62 4.29
N ALA A 150 -21.58 -4.26 5.46
CA ALA A 150 -21.63 -5.70 5.62
C ALA A 150 -22.80 -6.11 6.53
N VAL A 151 -23.09 -7.43 6.53
CA VAL A 151 -24.13 -8.01 7.39
C VAL A 151 -23.81 -7.72 8.86
N GLY A 152 -24.84 -7.36 9.63
CA GLY A 152 -24.71 -7.09 11.07
C GLY A 152 -24.41 -5.64 11.42
N GLY A 153 -24.55 -4.70 10.48
CA GLY A 153 -24.33 -3.27 10.74
C GLY A 153 -22.86 -2.89 10.89
N VAL A 154 -21.97 -3.69 10.32
CA VAL A 154 -20.51 -3.50 10.33
C VAL A 154 -20.07 -3.04 8.95
N LEU A 155 -19.06 -2.19 8.89
CA LEU A 155 -18.39 -1.77 7.66
C LEU A 155 -17.18 -2.67 7.39
N ARG A 156 -16.77 -2.80 6.13
CA ARG A 156 -15.56 -3.54 5.73
C ARG A 156 -14.79 -2.79 4.65
N PRO A 157 -13.46 -2.94 4.56
CA PRO A 157 -12.72 -2.54 3.37
C PRO A 157 -13.33 -3.15 2.10
N PHE A 158 -13.37 -2.37 1.02
CA PHE A 158 -13.87 -2.85 -0.28
C PHE A 158 -12.97 -3.92 -0.88
N GLU A 159 -11.65 -3.74 -0.76
CA GLU A 159 -10.67 -4.72 -1.20
C GLU A 159 -10.69 -5.92 -0.23
N VAL A 160 -10.68 -7.13 -0.77
CA VAL A 160 -10.69 -8.38 0.00
C VAL A 160 -9.37 -9.15 -0.23
N PRO A 161 -8.87 -9.89 0.77
CA PRO A 161 -7.55 -10.53 0.68
C PRO A 161 -7.47 -11.61 -0.40
N ASN A 162 -8.57 -12.32 -0.64
CA ASN A 162 -8.68 -13.35 -1.66
C ASN A 162 -9.97 -13.10 -2.45
N PRO A 163 -9.98 -12.20 -3.44
CA PRO A 163 -11.18 -11.96 -4.22
C PRO A 163 -11.56 -13.25 -4.94
N THR A 164 -12.83 -13.66 -4.80
CA THR A 164 -13.36 -14.75 -5.63
C THR A 164 -13.11 -14.39 -7.10
N PRO A 165 -12.50 -15.27 -7.91
CA PRO A 165 -12.23 -14.96 -9.31
C PRO A 165 -13.55 -14.89 -10.08
N CYS A 166 -14.17 -13.72 -10.12
CA CYS A 166 -15.43 -13.51 -10.82
C CYS A 166 -15.30 -12.71 -12.12
N CYS A 167 -14.11 -12.23 -12.52
CA CYS A 167 -13.94 -11.45 -13.76
C CYS A 167 -12.57 -11.65 -14.46
N ALA A 168 -12.04 -12.87 -14.55
CA ALA A 168 -10.80 -13.16 -15.30
C ALA A 168 -11.03 -13.56 -16.78
N ILE A 169 -12.25 -13.41 -17.32
CA ILE A 169 -12.56 -13.73 -18.72
C ILE A 169 -13.20 -12.51 -19.38
N HIS A 170 -12.39 -11.61 -19.94
CA HIS A 170 -12.80 -10.65 -20.97
C HIS A 170 -11.63 -10.37 -21.92
#